data_AF-A0A101WL04-F1
#
_entry.id   AF-A0A101WL04-F1
#
_cell.length_a   1.000
_cell.length_b   1.000
_cell.length_c   1.000
_cell.angle_alpha   90.00
_cell.angle_beta   90.00
_cell.angle_gamma   90.00
#
_symmetry.space_group_name_H-M   'P 1'
#
loop_
_entity.id
_entity.type
_entity.pdbx_description
1 polymer ?
#
loop_
_entity_poly.entity_id
_entity_poly.type
_entity_poly.pdbx_seq_one_letter_code
_entity_poly.pdbx_strand_id
1 'polypeptide(L)'
;MKRKRRNGISEKMYEQIGFEDIKLSVGDKLYKNGKLYAEVIGESGELYFLQKSGSSCAMPNPYFKETVIENILFGRLFLERLSFQ
;
A
#
# COMPACT_ATOMS: atom_id res chain seq x y z
N MET A 1 -9.66 45.98 -31.40
CA MET A 1 -9.91 45.60 -29.98
C MET A 1 -9.30 44.22 -29.72
N LYS A 2 -8.28 44.13 -28.85
CA LYS A 2 -7.58 42.88 -28.52
C LYS A 2 -8.35 42.12 -27.43
N ARG A 3 -8.90 40.95 -27.73
CA ARG A 3 -9.50 40.06 -26.73
C ARG A 3 -8.40 39.30 -26.01
N LYS A 4 -8.28 39.54 -24.69
CA LYS A 4 -7.39 38.84 -23.75
C LYS A 4 -7.59 37.32 -23.85
N ARG A 5 -6.49 36.58 -24.05
CA ARG A 5 -6.44 35.12 -23.90
C ARG A 5 -6.83 34.76 -22.47
N ARG A 6 -7.81 33.88 -22.31
CA ARG A 6 -8.09 33.20 -21.04
C ARG A 6 -6.97 32.19 -20.83
N ASN A 7 -6.12 32.41 -19.83
CA ASN A 7 -5.24 31.36 -19.32
C ASN A 7 -6.13 30.29 -18.68
N GLY A 8 -6.32 29.18 -19.38
CA GLY A 8 -6.89 27.98 -18.79
C GLY A 8 -5.94 27.50 -17.71
N ILE A 9 -6.40 27.47 -16.47
CA ILE A 9 -5.76 26.74 -15.39
C ILE A 9 -5.79 25.29 -15.84
N SER A 10 -4.63 24.69 -16.12
CA SER A 10 -4.58 23.26 -16.36
C SER A 10 -4.96 22.59 -15.05
N GLU A 11 -6.17 22.04 -14.96
CA GLU A 11 -6.55 21.15 -13.88
C GLU A 11 -5.48 20.06 -13.81
N LYS A 12 -4.68 20.05 -12.75
CA LYS A 12 -3.78 18.94 -12.47
C LYS A 12 -4.70 17.75 -12.18
N MET A 13 -4.88 16.88 -13.17
CA MET A 13 -5.46 15.57 -12.93
C MET A 13 -4.51 14.83 -11.98
N TYR A 14 -5.00 14.54 -10.77
CA TYR A 14 -4.27 13.67 -9.86
C TYR A 14 -4.48 12.24 -10.35
N GLU A 15 -3.40 11.53 -10.65
CA GLU A 15 -3.47 10.10 -10.94
C GLU A 15 -3.92 9.38 -9.67
N GLN A 16 -5.04 8.67 -9.76
CA GLN A 16 -5.55 7.87 -8.66
C GLN A 16 -4.74 6.58 -8.55
N ILE A 17 -4.15 6.35 -7.39
CA ILE A 17 -3.49 5.08 -7.08
C ILE A 17 -4.56 3.98 -7.01
N GLY A 18 -4.39 2.93 -7.80
CA GLY A 18 -5.24 1.76 -7.88
C GLY A 18 -4.59 0.51 -7.27
N PHE A 19 -5.26 -0.63 -7.47
CA PHE A 19 -4.81 -1.92 -6.96
C PHE A 19 -3.46 -2.36 -7.53
N GLU A 20 -3.27 -2.16 -8.83
CA GLU A 20 -2.08 -2.61 -9.56
C GLU A 20 -0.82 -1.81 -9.19
N ASP A 21 -0.99 -0.62 -8.63
CA ASP A 21 0.12 0.26 -8.22
C ASP A 21 0.77 -0.18 -6.90
N ILE A 22 0.08 -1.00 -6.11
CA ILE A 22 0.55 -1.47 -4.81
C ILE A 22 0.91 -2.94 -4.89
N LYS A 23 2.21 -3.19 -5.06
CA LYS A 23 2.80 -4.52 -4.88
C LYS A 23 3.61 -4.57 -3.59
N LEU A 24 3.28 -5.51 -2.71
CA LEU A 24 4.09 -5.81 -1.53
C LEU A 24 5.14 -6.87 -1.85
N SER A 25 6.31 -6.71 -1.27
CA SER A 25 7.44 -7.64 -1.33
C SER A 25 7.73 -8.24 0.04
N VAL A 26 8.46 -9.35 0.07
CA VAL A 26 8.97 -9.92 1.34
C VAL A 26 9.85 -8.88 2.05
N GLY A 27 9.62 -8.70 3.36
CA GLY A 27 10.25 -7.68 4.20
C GLY A 27 9.47 -6.37 4.30
N ASP A 28 8.45 -6.15 3.47
CA ASP A 28 7.59 -4.97 3.58
C ASP A 28 6.82 -5.00 4.91
N LYS A 29 6.75 -3.82 5.55
CA LYS A 29 6.11 -3.65 6.86
C LYS A 29 4.80 -2.89 6.72
N LEU A 30 3.78 -3.45 7.36
CA LEU A 30 2.45 -2.88 7.45
C LEU A 30 2.25 -2.32 8.86
N TYR A 31 1.82 -1.07 8.94
CA TYR A 31 1.54 -0.37 10.19
C TYR A 31 0.06 -0.06 10.33
N LYS A 32 -0.44 -0.11 11.56
CA LYS A 32 -1.79 0.29 11.92
C LYS A 32 -1.73 1.22 13.12
N ASN A 33 -2.31 2.41 12.99
CA ASN A 33 -2.29 3.45 14.05
C ASN A 33 -0.88 3.74 14.57
N GLY A 34 0.11 3.83 13.66
CA GLY A 34 1.52 4.12 13.99
C GLY A 34 2.30 2.97 14.65
N LYS A 35 1.70 1.77 14.78
CA LYS A 35 2.37 0.59 15.35
C LYS A 35 2.55 -0.48 14.28
N LEU A 36 3.66 -1.22 14.34
CA LEU A 36 3.90 -2.36 13.45
C LEU A 36 2.75 -3.35 13.63
N TYR A 37 2.03 -3.61 12.55
CA TYR A 37 0.91 -4.53 12.51
C TYR A 37 1.36 -5.90 12.01
N ALA A 38 2.07 -5.93 10.88
CA ALA A 38 2.58 -7.16 10.30
C ALA A 38 3.78 -6.91 9.37
N GLU A 39 4.54 -7.97 9.11
CA GLU A 39 5.58 -8.03 8.09
C GLU A 39 5.20 -9.09 7.04
N VAL A 40 5.44 -8.78 5.76
CA VAL A 40 5.27 -9.74 4.68
C VAL A 40 6.45 -10.71 4.69
N ILE A 41 6.21 -11.97 4.99
CA ILE A 41 7.27 -12.99 5.03
C ILE A 41 7.24 -13.95 3.84
N GLY A 42 6.21 -13.85 3.00
CA GLY A 42 6.09 -14.62 1.78
C GLY A 42 4.93 -14.13 0.91
N GLU A 43 4.91 -14.59 -0.33
CA GLU A 43 3.79 -14.42 -1.24
C GLU A 43 3.61 -15.66 -2.11
N SER A 44 2.38 -15.94 -2.53
CA SER A 44 2.08 -16.99 -3.52
C SER A 44 0.77 -16.69 -4.21
N GLY A 45 0.73 -16.76 -5.55
CA GLY A 45 -0.48 -16.49 -6.33
C GLY A 45 -1.21 -15.23 -5.86
N GLU A 46 -2.40 -15.43 -5.31
CA GLU A 46 -3.33 -14.41 -4.79
C GLU A 46 -3.15 -14.08 -3.30
N LEU A 47 -2.11 -14.61 -2.65
CA LEU A 47 -1.90 -14.50 -1.21
C LEU A 47 -0.60 -13.77 -0.84
N TYR A 48 -0.69 -12.98 0.23
CA TYR A 48 0.42 -12.55 1.07
C TYR A 48 0.43 -13.35 2.37
N PHE A 49 1.62 -13.77 2.80
CA PHE A 49 1.84 -14.44 4.07
C PHE A 49 2.37 -13.42 5.07
N LEU A 50 1.52 -13.03 6.02
CA LEU A 50 1.79 -11.95 6.97
C LEU A 50 2.13 -12.52 8.35
N GLN A 51 3.30 -12.15 8.87
CA GLN A 51 3.66 -12.36 10.27
C GLN A 51 3.17 -11.17 11.10
N LYS A 52 2.16 -11.38 11.94
CA LYS A 52 1.63 -10.32 12.80
C LYS A 52 2.60 -9.99 13.94
N SER A 53 2.76 -8.71 14.21
CA SER A 53 3.52 -8.25 15.37
C SER A 53 2.81 -8.69 16.67
N GLY A 54 3.59 -9.17 17.64
CA GLY A 54 3.07 -9.65 18.92
C GLY A 54 2.34 -11.00 18.87
N SER A 55 2.29 -11.68 17.72
CA SER A 55 1.79 -13.05 17.63
C SER A 55 2.81 -14.01 18.23
N SER A 56 2.38 -14.87 19.16
CA SER A 56 3.18 -16.01 19.65
C SER A 56 3.26 -17.15 18.64
N CYS A 57 2.39 -17.14 17.62
CA CYS A 57 2.42 -18.11 16.53
C CYS A 57 3.52 -17.74 15.53
N ALA A 58 4.47 -18.66 15.33
CA ALA A 58 5.55 -18.53 14.36
C ALA A 58 5.10 -18.77 12.91
N MET A 59 3.86 -19.24 12.70
CA MET A 59 3.32 -19.49 11.37
C MET A 59 2.70 -18.21 10.80
N PRO A 60 3.07 -17.79 9.56
CA PRO A 60 2.40 -16.68 8.90
C PRO A 60 0.92 -16.95 8.67
N ASN A 61 0.14 -15.87 8.70
CA ASN A 61 -1.26 -15.92 8.31
C ASN A 61 -1.40 -15.58 6.82
N PRO A 62 -2.07 -16.41 6.02
CA PRO A 62 -2.38 -16.08 4.64
C PRO A 62 -3.47 -15.01 4.56
N TYR A 63 -3.28 -14.04 3.67
CA TYR A 63 -4.24 -12.98 3.36
C TYR A 63 -4.34 -12.80 1.85
N PHE A 64 -5.55 -12.60 1.32
CA PHE A 64 -5.73 -12.23 -0.08
C PHE A 64 -5.05 -10.89 -0.37
N LYS A 65 -4.30 -10.84 -1.47
CA LYS A 65 -3.57 -9.65 -1.92
C LYS A 65 -4.50 -8.45 -2.03
N GLU A 66 -5.66 -8.65 -2.66
CA GLU A 66 -6.71 -7.64 -2.82
C GLU A 66 -7.11 -7.03 -1.47
N THR A 67 -7.41 -7.87 -0.48
CA THR A 67 -7.81 -7.39 0.85
C THR A 67 -6.70 -6.57 1.51
N VAL A 68 -5.44 -6.99 1.40
CA VAL A 68 -4.33 -6.22 1.99
C VAL A 68 -4.19 -4.87 1.29
N ILE A 69 -4.24 -4.86 -0.05
CA ILE A 69 -4.12 -3.66 -0.87
C ILE A 69 -5.29 -2.69 -0.60
N GLU A 70 -6.53 -3.17 -0.51
CA GLU A 70 -7.70 -2.35 -0.12
C GLU A 70 -7.49 -1.67 1.22
N ASN A 71 -6.98 -2.41 2.21
CA ASN A 71 -6.73 -1.81 3.52
C ASN A 71 -5.65 -0.72 3.46
N ILE A 72 -4.70 -0.80 2.52
CA ILE A 72 -3.72 0.28 2.29
C ILE A 72 -4.39 1.46 1.58
N LEU A 73 -5.13 1.21 0.49
CA LEU A 73 -5.84 2.25 -0.27
C LEU A 73 -6.85 3.02 0.58
N PHE A 74 -7.54 2.34 1.50
CA PHE A 74 -8.48 2.96 2.43
C PHE A 74 -7.81 3.56 3.68
N GLY A 75 -6.48 3.59 3.75
CA GLY A 75 -5.73 4.18 4.86
C GLY A 75 -5.87 3.45 6.19
N ARG A 76 -6.33 2.19 6.18
CA ARG A 76 -6.43 1.33 7.37
C ARG A 76 -5.08 0.71 7.73
N LEU A 77 -4.22 0.53 6.74
CA LEU A 77 -2.84 0.10 6.88
C LEU A 77 -1.92 1.09 6.15
N PHE A 78 -0.73 1.29 6.70
CA PHE A 78 0.33 2.09 6.09
C PHE A 78 1.49 1.18 5.72
N LEU A 79 2.00 1.35 4.49
CA LEU A 79 3.14 0.60 3.97
C LEU A 79 4.43 1.40 4.20
N GLU A 80 5.42 0.77 4.83
CA GLU A 80 6.80 1.25 4.84
C GLU A 80 7.67 0.29 4.04
N ARG A 81 8.25 0.77 2.94
CA ARG A 81 9.24 0.02 2.14
C ARG A 81 10.63 0.48 2.56
N LEU A 82 11.46 -0.45 3.03
CA LEU A 82 12.88 -0.19 3.22
C LEU A 82 13.57 -0.28 1.86
N SER A 83 13.82 0.85 1.21
CA SER A 83 14.71 0.93 0.06
C SER A 83 16.14 1.15 0.54
N PHE A 84 17.03 0.18 0.35
CA PHE A 84 18.47 0.44 0.41
C PHE A 84 18.89 1.04 -0.93
N GLN A 85 19.36 2.29 -0.89
CA GLN A 85 20.08 2.92 -2.01
C GLN A 85 21.53 2.45 -2.04
#